data_AF-A0A4Q9MQF0-F1
#
_entry.id   AF-A0A4Q9MQF0-F1
#
_cell.length_a   1.000
_cell.length_b   1.000
_cell.length_c   1.000
_cell.angle_alpha   90.00
_cell.angle_beta   90.00
_cell.angle_gamma   90.00
#
_symmetry.space_group_name_H-M   'P 1'
#
loop_
_entity.id
_entity.type
_entity.pdbx_description
1 polymer ?
#
loop_
_entity_poly.entity_id
_entity_poly.type
_entity_poly.pdbx_seq_one_letter_code
_entity_poly.pdbx_strand_id
1 'polypeptide(L)'
;MDTNKMLFIRLKSMLARITLTPHTLAFFLLSVIHCVAQGLTAAFIYSEDASSFKFVNDVVRTADVPNNEVARLFRNGDNLELRLCTAVPIGTVFKDCETIYTTDPHVSYNVSGSLVTRFLEDVEESRYSALVRRAPDASSLVPVKDSNGNVTGVELTYNGNKQVTFSKTCARMLEYPQRILDNSRREDLALIASQFWLLGISTFGILYNSIPHIWAVLFARVLQSGWAIYTLWRTFDVQFRYQKLILDAATPCHFDVLPQYFSTRVALQIPELVLHLTALCSTSFLALRIVKGYRISTVRRVDPPPGVMRLYRYFLINSMFVELSLFFTLTATSLWLDQLRNSSIAMLAMRPGLYYALIIVTIVTIVPWMVMGWFAIRRELKYLMACFTFLTFAYVLFWGVMFDAKVYVWTFIEWPFFASMVVVSFLVQCGAGVFGVVSWLGFGKGLAHYLHVEQVLLESDFDADVFSNDPEKAPASGASSPVQQRAPSALSMLSGEGGVSVVKKDTNWDFADVSRPPIYMVDVQTTKRGSGSVDSLR
;
A
#
# COMPACT_ATOMS: atom_id res chain seq x y z
N MET A 1 -30.79 14.52 17.95
CA MET A 1 -29.45 14.81 18.49
C MET A 1 -28.53 14.98 17.29
N ASP A 2 -28.07 16.20 17.04
CA ASP A 2 -27.53 16.61 15.73
C ASP A 2 -26.29 15.81 15.32
N THR A 3 -26.31 15.22 14.12
CA THR A 3 -25.17 14.53 13.49
C THR A 3 -23.89 15.37 13.52
N ASN A 4 -24.03 16.70 13.35
CA ASN A 4 -22.93 17.66 13.45
C ASN A 4 -22.29 17.71 14.84
N LYS A 5 -23.07 17.64 15.92
CA LYS A 5 -22.54 17.60 17.30
C LYS A 5 -21.80 16.29 17.56
N MET A 6 -22.33 15.17 17.08
CA MET A 6 -21.67 13.87 17.21
C MET A 6 -20.34 13.82 16.45
N LEU A 7 -20.30 14.37 15.23
CA LEU A 7 -19.06 14.51 14.45
C LEU A 7 -18.04 15.40 15.14
N PHE A 8 -18.45 16.54 15.68
CA PHE A 8 -17.56 17.45 16.40
C PHE A 8 -16.96 16.82 17.66
N ILE A 9 -17.78 16.10 18.46
CA ILE A 9 -17.31 15.37 19.64
C ILE A 9 -16.30 14.30 19.25
N ARG A 10 -16.57 13.53 18.18
CA ARG A 10 -15.64 12.51 17.66
C ARG A 10 -14.33 13.14 17.17
N LEU A 11 -14.40 14.24 16.42
CA LEU A 11 -13.22 14.95 15.94
C LEU A 11 -12.36 15.49 17.09
N LYS A 12 -13.00 16.08 18.11
CA LYS A 12 -12.31 16.57 19.31
C LYS A 12 -11.62 15.43 20.07
N SER A 13 -12.30 14.28 20.20
CA SER A 13 -11.73 13.07 20.80
C SER A 13 -10.53 12.53 20.00
N MET A 14 -10.65 12.49 18.67
CA MET A 14 -9.55 12.08 17.77
C MET A 14 -8.35 13.02 17.89
N LEU A 15 -8.58 14.34 17.86
CA LEU A 15 -7.54 15.35 18.02
C LEU A 15 -6.82 15.21 19.36
N ALA A 16 -7.56 15.03 20.46
CA ALA A 16 -6.98 14.83 21.78
C ALA A 16 -6.05 13.61 21.84
N ARG A 17 -6.41 12.51 21.15
CA ARG A 17 -5.56 11.31 21.06
C ARG A 17 -4.31 11.53 20.23
N ILE A 18 -4.41 12.25 19.12
CA ILE A 18 -3.25 12.58 18.27
C ILE A 18 -2.25 13.44 19.04
N THR A 19 -2.75 14.44 19.78
CA THR A 19 -1.93 15.36 20.59
C THR A 19 -1.51 14.80 21.95
N LEU A 20 -1.84 13.54 22.27
CA LEU A 20 -1.61 12.95 23.60
C LEU A 20 -0.12 12.93 23.96
N THR A 21 0.75 12.63 23.00
CA THR A 21 2.20 12.62 23.20
C THR A 21 2.92 13.40 22.11
N PRO A 22 4.07 14.03 22.39
CA PRO A 22 4.85 14.70 21.36
C PRO A 22 5.30 13.74 20.24
N HIS A 23 5.49 12.45 20.55
CA HIS A 23 5.88 11.45 19.57
C HIS A 23 4.75 11.06 18.62
N THR A 24 3.52 10.87 19.12
CA THR A 24 2.35 10.57 18.26
C THR A 24 2.00 11.75 17.37
N LEU A 25 2.09 12.98 17.90
CA LEU A 25 1.89 14.19 17.11
C LEU A 25 2.96 14.32 16.01
N ALA A 26 4.24 14.13 16.34
CA ALA A 26 5.32 14.16 15.36
C ALA A 26 5.14 13.09 14.28
N PHE A 27 4.76 11.86 14.66
CA PHE A 27 4.51 10.77 13.71
C PHE A 27 3.37 11.08 12.75
N PHE A 28 2.28 11.66 13.25
CA PHE A 28 1.16 12.09 12.43
C PHE A 28 1.55 13.20 11.45
N LEU A 29 2.17 14.28 11.95
CA LEU A 29 2.59 15.41 11.12
C LEU A 29 3.57 14.99 10.03
N LEU A 30 4.57 14.19 10.37
CA LEU A 30 5.52 13.66 9.38
C LEU A 30 4.84 12.73 8.38
N SER A 31 3.88 11.90 8.80
CA SER A 31 3.10 11.07 7.89
C SER A 31 2.32 11.91 6.87
N VAL A 32 1.71 13.02 7.31
CA VAL A 32 1.00 13.97 6.43
C VAL A 32 1.97 14.65 5.47
N ILE A 33 3.10 15.19 5.97
CA ILE A 33 4.10 15.86 5.15
C ILE A 33 4.65 14.91 4.09
N HIS A 34 5.06 13.69 4.48
CA HIS A 34 5.57 12.70 3.53
C HIS A 34 4.48 12.24 2.54
N CYS A 35 3.24 12.02 2.97
CA CYS A 35 2.14 11.66 2.07
C CYS A 35 1.92 12.72 0.99
N VAL A 36 1.90 14.00 1.35
CA VAL A 36 1.73 15.11 0.40
C VAL A 36 2.95 15.23 -0.51
N ALA A 37 4.17 15.26 0.05
CA ALA A 37 5.39 15.41 -0.73
C ALA A 37 5.59 14.25 -1.72
N GLN A 38 5.50 13.01 -1.25
CA GLN A 38 5.65 11.81 -2.10
C GLN A 38 4.50 11.69 -3.09
N GLY A 39 3.26 11.98 -2.68
CA GLY A 39 2.11 11.95 -3.58
C GLY A 39 2.23 12.98 -4.71
N LEU A 40 2.73 14.19 -4.43
CA LEU A 40 2.98 15.21 -5.44
C LEU A 40 4.12 14.82 -6.39
N THR A 41 5.24 14.33 -5.87
CA THR A 41 6.36 13.87 -6.72
C THR A 41 5.93 12.72 -7.63
N ALA A 42 5.24 11.71 -7.09
CA ALA A 42 4.71 10.60 -7.88
C ALA A 42 3.65 11.06 -8.91
N ALA A 43 2.83 12.07 -8.59
CA ALA A 43 1.89 12.67 -9.55
C ALA A 43 2.59 13.41 -10.70
N PHE A 44 3.72 14.07 -10.44
CA PHE A 44 4.53 14.66 -11.51
C PHE A 44 5.15 13.59 -12.39
N ILE A 45 5.72 12.53 -11.81
CA ILE A 45 6.26 11.39 -12.55
C ILE A 45 5.18 10.74 -13.42
N TYR A 46 4.00 10.47 -12.85
CA TYR A 46 2.82 9.96 -13.58
C TYR A 46 2.43 10.87 -14.75
N SER A 47 2.45 12.19 -14.56
CA SER A 47 2.11 13.16 -15.60
C SER A 47 3.09 13.09 -16.77
N GLU A 48 4.38 12.96 -16.50
CA GLU A 48 5.40 12.80 -17.55
C GLU A 48 5.18 11.49 -18.31
N ASP A 49 5.02 10.36 -17.60
CA ASP A 49 4.76 9.07 -18.22
C ASP A 49 3.48 9.04 -19.06
N ALA A 50 2.39 9.62 -18.55
CA ALA A 50 1.12 9.65 -19.25
C ALA A 50 1.22 10.46 -20.55
N SER A 51 1.95 11.57 -20.53
CA SER A 51 2.17 12.43 -21.70
C SER A 51 3.06 11.76 -22.75
N SER A 52 4.18 11.16 -22.33
CA SER A 52 5.08 10.40 -23.20
C SER A 52 4.40 9.16 -23.77
N PHE A 53 3.65 8.41 -22.95
CA PHE A 53 2.85 7.28 -23.39
C PHE A 53 1.86 7.71 -24.47
N LYS A 54 1.10 8.78 -24.23
CA LYS A 54 0.11 9.28 -25.19
C LYS A 54 0.76 9.61 -26.53
N PHE A 55 1.87 10.34 -26.51
CA PHE A 55 2.59 10.70 -27.73
C PHE A 55 3.06 9.47 -28.51
N VAL A 56 3.73 8.53 -27.86
CA VAL A 56 4.21 7.29 -28.53
C VAL A 56 3.03 6.47 -29.05
N ASN A 57 1.97 6.30 -28.26
CA ASN A 57 0.75 5.59 -28.69
C ASN A 57 0.09 6.28 -29.89
N ASP A 58 0.07 7.61 -29.96
CA ASP A 58 -0.50 8.33 -31.10
C ASP A 58 0.34 8.12 -32.37
N VAL A 59 1.68 8.05 -32.28
CA VAL A 59 2.56 7.68 -33.40
C VAL A 59 2.28 6.25 -33.87
N VAL A 60 2.25 5.28 -32.94
CA VAL A 60 2.02 3.86 -33.25
C VAL A 60 0.64 3.64 -33.89
N ARG A 61 -0.40 4.29 -33.38
CA ARG A 61 -1.75 4.22 -33.97
C ARG A 61 -1.84 4.90 -35.33
N THR A 62 -1.19 6.05 -35.51
CA THR A 62 -1.20 6.77 -36.80
C THR A 62 -0.47 5.98 -37.89
N ALA A 63 0.53 5.19 -37.50
CA ALA A 63 1.27 4.29 -38.37
C ALA A 63 0.51 3.00 -38.75
N ASP A 64 -0.72 2.81 -38.23
CA ASP A 64 -1.53 1.61 -38.41
C ASP A 64 -0.76 0.33 -38.00
N VAL A 65 -0.07 0.40 -36.85
CA VAL A 65 0.59 -0.76 -36.25
C VAL A 65 -0.48 -1.69 -35.67
N PRO A 66 -0.44 -3.00 -35.96
CA PRO A 66 -1.43 -3.94 -35.45
C PRO A 66 -1.43 -4.01 -33.92
N ASN A 67 -2.61 -3.82 -33.30
CA ASN A 67 -2.75 -3.86 -31.84
C ASN A 67 -2.63 -5.28 -31.23
N ASN A 68 -2.56 -6.32 -32.06
CA ASN A 68 -2.44 -7.72 -31.64
C ASN A 68 -0.99 -8.21 -31.55
N GLU A 69 -0.01 -7.32 -31.75
CA GLU A 69 1.40 -7.61 -31.62
C GLU A 69 1.92 -7.17 -30.26
N VAL A 70 2.77 -7.98 -29.63
CA VAL A 70 3.39 -7.68 -28.35
C VAL A 70 4.91 -7.67 -28.51
N ALA A 71 5.52 -6.56 -28.13
CA ALA A 71 6.97 -6.43 -28.12
C ALA A 71 7.63 -7.24 -27.00
N ARG A 72 8.67 -7.99 -27.37
CA ARG A 72 9.64 -8.59 -26.46
C ARG A 72 11.06 -8.24 -26.90
N LEU A 73 11.85 -7.77 -25.95
CA LEU A 73 13.29 -7.59 -26.12
C LEU A 73 14.05 -8.81 -25.60
N PHE A 74 14.88 -9.41 -26.46
CA PHE A 74 15.84 -10.44 -26.10
C PHE A 74 17.23 -9.82 -26.00
N ARG A 75 17.98 -10.22 -24.97
CA ARG A 75 19.35 -9.78 -24.76
C ARG A 75 20.27 -10.99 -24.79
N ASN A 76 21.23 -10.99 -25.71
CA ASN A 76 22.28 -12.00 -25.79
C ASN A 76 23.65 -11.29 -25.75
N GLY A 77 24.21 -11.17 -24.55
CA GLY A 77 25.38 -10.32 -24.30
C GLY A 77 25.05 -8.83 -24.52
N ASP A 78 25.77 -8.21 -25.45
CA ASP A 78 25.54 -6.83 -25.89
C ASP A 78 24.56 -6.73 -27.06
N ASN A 79 24.20 -7.87 -27.67
CA ASN A 79 23.24 -7.89 -28.76
C ASN A 79 21.81 -7.83 -28.23
N LEU A 80 21.05 -6.91 -28.78
CA LEU A 80 19.62 -6.71 -28.52
C LEU A 80 18.83 -7.14 -29.75
N GLU A 81 17.89 -8.04 -29.56
CA GLU A 81 16.96 -8.49 -30.60
C GLU A 81 15.53 -8.15 -30.18
N LEU A 82 14.87 -7.28 -30.94
CA LEU A 82 13.49 -6.88 -30.72
C LEU A 82 12.57 -7.70 -31.63
N ARG A 83 11.68 -8.47 -31.02
CA ARG A 83 10.65 -9.24 -31.74
C ARG A 83 9.25 -8.77 -31.38
N LEU A 84 8.36 -8.82 -32.37
CA LEU A 84 6.92 -8.63 -32.19
C LEU A 84 6.23 -9.99 -32.34
N CYS A 85 5.42 -10.34 -31.34
CA CYS A 85 4.76 -11.63 -31.29
C CYS A 85 3.24 -11.45 -31.35
N THR A 86 2.56 -12.23 -32.19
CA THR A 86 1.08 -12.29 -32.24
C THR A 86 0.48 -13.19 -31.17
N ALA A 87 1.34 -13.96 -30.49
CA ALA A 87 1.02 -14.85 -29.38
C ALA A 87 1.93 -14.56 -28.18
N VAL A 88 1.49 -14.96 -26.98
CA VAL A 88 2.31 -14.83 -25.76
C VAL A 88 3.55 -15.72 -25.89
N PRO A 89 4.78 -15.17 -25.90
CA PRO A 89 5.97 -15.95 -26.25
C PRO A 89 6.55 -16.64 -25.02
N ILE A 90 5.84 -17.68 -24.56
CA ILE A 90 6.28 -18.61 -23.51
C ILE A 90 6.47 -19.99 -24.14
N GLY A 91 7.62 -20.62 -23.87
CA GLY A 91 7.92 -21.97 -24.32
C GLY A 91 8.28 -22.04 -25.81
N THR A 92 7.69 -22.96 -26.57
CA THR A 92 8.03 -23.19 -27.99
C THR A 92 7.33 -22.23 -28.97
N VAL A 93 6.50 -21.32 -28.47
CA VAL A 93 5.65 -20.40 -29.27
C VAL A 93 6.46 -19.20 -29.82
N PHE A 94 7.78 -19.17 -29.61
CA PHE A 94 8.67 -18.14 -30.20
C PHE A 94 8.68 -18.14 -31.74
N LYS A 95 8.18 -19.20 -32.38
CA LYS A 95 8.09 -19.29 -33.85
C LYS A 95 7.09 -18.30 -34.46
N ASP A 96 6.13 -17.81 -33.68
CA ASP A 96 5.10 -16.87 -34.13
C ASP A 96 5.51 -15.40 -33.92
N CYS A 97 6.80 -15.17 -33.63
CA CYS A 97 7.37 -13.85 -33.45
C CYS A 97 8.19 -13.45 -34.68
N GLU A 98 7.96 -12.24 -35.17
CA GLU A 98 8.75 -11.62 -36.22
C GLU A 98 9.87 -10.78 -35.60
N THR A 99 11.12 -10.98 -36.04
CA THR A 99 12.23 -10.10 -35.64
C THR A 99 12.12 -8.80 -36.42
N ILE A 100 11.89 -7.70 -35.71
CA ILE A 100 11.78 -6.36 -36.30
C ILE A 100 13.15 -5.70 -36.40
N TYR A 101 14.01 -5.94 -35.40
CA TYR A 101 15.33 -5.35 -35.35
C TYR A 101 16.31 -6.21 -34.54
N THR A 102 17.57 -6.23 -34.95
CA THR A 102 18.69 -6.78 -34.16
C THR A 102 19.88 -5.85 -34.25
N THR A 103 20.67 -5.77 -33.18
CA THR A 103 21.97 -5.07 -33.19
C THR A 103 23.12 -5.97 -33.65
N ASP A 104 22.86 -7.25 -33.94
CA ASP A 104 23.88 -8.18 -34.43
C ASP A 104 24.37 -7.75 -35.83
N PRO A 105 25.65 -7.38 -35.98
CA PRO A 105 26.20 -6.91 -37.25
C PRO A 105 26.22 -8.00 -38.34
N HIS A 106 26.08 -9.28 -37.97
CA HIS A 106 26.12 -10.39 -38.92
C HIS A 106 24.77 -10.69 -39.58
N VAL A 107 23.68 -10.07 -39.11
CA VAL A 107 22.35 -10.26 -39.69
C VAL A 107 22.01 -9.03 -40.55
N SER A 108 22.31 -9.09 -41.85
CA SER A 108 21.93 -8.03 -42.79
C SER A 108 20.45 -8.13 -43.15
N TYR A 109 19.64 -7.21 -42.61
CA TYR A 109 18.27 -7.01 -43.07
C TYR A 109 18.25 -6.10 -44.30
N ASN A 110 17.33 -6.36 -45.24
CA ASN A 110 17.02 -5.47 -46.36
C ASN A 110 16.29 -4.21 -45.86
N VAL A 111 16.97 -3.40 -45.04
CA VAL A 111 16.47 -2.08 -44.67
C VAL A 111 16.84 -1.13 -45.81
N SER A 112 15.86 -0.69 -46.58
CA SER A 112 16.00 0.36 -47.58
C SER A 112 16.31 1.69 -46.89
N GLY A 113 17.59 1.90 -46.60
CA GLY A 113 18.13 3.09 -45.92
C GLY A 113 18.21 4.30 -46.85
N SER A 114 17.07 4.84 -47.29
CA SER A 114 17.05 6.16 -47.94
C SER A 114 16.67 7.25 -46.93
N LEU A 115 17.62 8.17 -46.69
CA LEU A 115 17.56 9.43 -45.93
C LEU A 115 17.39 9.36 -44.41
N VAL A 116 18.46 9.69 -43.65
CA VAL A 116 18.50 10.75 -42.61
C VAL A 116 19.99 11.06 -42.29
N THR A 117 20.66 11.90 -43.09
CA THR A 117 22.06 12.31 -42.83
C THR A 117 22.21 13.73 -42.29
N ARG A 118 21.12 14.41 -41.91
CA ARG A 118 21.12 15.86 -41.61
C ARG A 118 20.84 16.27 -40.16
N PHE A 119 20.75 15.33 -39.22
CA PHE A 119 20.22 15.61 -37.87
C PHE A 119 21.24 15.54 -36.71
N LEU A 120 22.48 15.11 -36.96
CA LEU A 120 23.49 14.96 -35.89
C LEU A 120 24.16 16.28 -35.46
N GLU A 121 24.01 17.37 -36.21
CA GLU A 121 24.60 18.68 -35.85
C GLU A 121 23.75 19.51 -34.85
N ASP A 122 22.45 19.24 -34.70
CA ASP A 122 21.56 20.06 -33.85
C ASP A 122 21.44 19.59 -32.39
N VAL A 123 21.97 18.41 -32.03
CA VAL A 123 21.80 17.82 -30.69
C VAL A 123 22.75 18.44 -29.66
N GLU A 124 23.77 19.19 -30.09
CA GLU A 124 24.77 19.75 -29.17
C GLU A 124 24.36 21.11 -28.56
N GLU A 125 23.39 21.83 -29.15
CA GLU A 125 23.08 23.22 -28.76
C GLU A 125 21.94 23.36 -27.72
N SER A 126 21.19 22.29 -27.41
CA SER A 126 19.98 22.39 -26.55
C SER A 126 20.21 22.11 -25.05
N ARG A 127 21.44 22.16 -24.53
CA ARG A 127 21.73 21.81 -23.13
C ARG A 127 21.33 22.88 -22.08
N TYR A 128 20.85 24.06 -22.50
CA TYR A 128 20.58 25.17 -21.58
C TYR A 128 19.20 25.84 -21.76
N SER A 129 18.17 25.10 -22.14
CA SER A 129 16.79 25.63 -22.12
C SER A 129 16.05 25.14 -20.89
N ALA A 130 15.44 26.10 -20.16
CA ALA A 130 14.50 25.85 -19.09
C ALA A 130 13.49 24.76 -19.47
N LEU A 131 13.01 23.98 -18.49
CA LEU A 131 12.00 22.92 -18.60
C LEU A 131 10.76 23.35 -19.41
N VAL A 132 10.85 23.37 -20.74
CA VAL A 132 9.72 23.63 -21.65
C VAL A 132 9.05 22.29 -21.88
N ARG A 133 7.99 22.09 -21.09
CA ARG A 133 7.23 20.86 -20.89
C ARG A 133 6.28 20.50 -22.05
N ARG A 134 6.74 20.42 -23.30
CA ARG A 134 5.83 20.01 -24.39
C ARG A 134 6.40 18.89 -25.22
N ALA A 135 5.91 17.68 -24.95
CA ALA A 135 5.78 16.68 -25.99
C ALA A 135 5.13 17.31 -27.23
N PRO A 136 5.55 16.95 -28.46
CA PRO A 136 4.97 17.49 -29.68
C PRO A 136 3.45 17.32 -29.69
N ASP A 137 2.71 18.33 -30.16
CA ASP A 137 1.25 18.27 -30.18
C ASP A 137 0.79 17.14 -31.12
N ALA A 138 -0.15 16.29 -30.67
CA ALA A 138 -0.61 15.13 -31.44
C ALA A 138 -1.24 15.54 -32.78
N SER A 139 -1.70 16.79 -32.89
CA SER A 139 -2.20 17.38 -34.14
C SER A 139 -1.13 17.52 -35.24
N SER A 140 0.14 17.27 -34.94
CA SER A 140 1.25 17.36 -35.88
C SER A 140 1.59 16.05 -36.61
N LEU A 141 0.87 14.96 -36.31
CA LEU A 141 1.09 13.64 -36.91
C LEU A 141 0.18 13.44 -38.13
N VAL A 142 0.80 13.16 -39.29
CA VAL A 142 0.09 12.87 -40.55
C VAL A 142 0.51 11.49 -41.06
N PRO A 143 -0.44 10.58 -41.37
CA PRO A 143 -0.09 9.28 -41.94
C PRO A 143 0.44 9.45 -43.36
N VAL A 144 1.62 8.89 -43.64
CA VAL A 144 2.20 8.82 -44.99
C VAL A 144 1.64 7.58 -45.68
N LYS A 145 0.94 7.77 -46.80
CA LYS A 145 0.31 6.68 -47.56
C LYS A 145 1.06 6.43 -48.87
N ASP A 146 1.15 5.17 -49.26
CA ASP A 146 1.63 4.78 -50.60
C ASP A 146 0.57 5.07 -51.68
N SER A 147 0.92 4.79 -52.94
CA SER A 147 0.00 4.91 -54.09
C SER A 147 -1.26 4.04 -53.96
N ASN A 148 -1.22 3.00 -53.13
CA ASN A 148 -2.32 2.05 -52.91
C ASN A 148 -3.20 2.46 -51.71
N GLY A 149 -2.86 3.54 -51.01
CA GLY A 149 -3.56 4.02 -49.82
C GLY A 149 -3.15 3.35 -48.52
N ASN A 150 -2.16 2.45 -48.52
CA ASN A 150 -1.63 1.81 -47.33
C ASN A 150 -0.70 2.77 -46.59
N VAL A 151 -0.78 2.77 -45.26
CA VAL A 151 0.11 3.60 -44.42
C VAL A 151 1.51 2.99 -44.39
N THR A 152 2.50 3.71 -44.91
CA THR A 152 3.92 3.33 -44.96
C THR A 152 4.76 4.00 -43.88
N GLY A 153 4.24 5.05 -43.25
CA GLY A 153 4.92 5.78 -42.20
C GLY A 153 4.07 6.90 -41.59
N VAL A 154 4.69 7.70 -40.74
CA VAL A 154 4.07 8.86 -40.09
C VAL A 154 5.00 10.05 -40.23
N GLU A 155 4.46 11.16 -40.71
CA GLU A 155 5.16 12.43 -40.78
C GLU A 155 4.85 13.25 -39.53
N LEU A 156 5.89 13.71 -38.85
CA LEU A 156 5.83 14.58 -37.68
C LEU A 156 6.34 15.97 -38.06
N THR A 157 5.53 16.98 -37.84
CA THR A 157 5.97 18.38 -37.93
C THR A 157 6.57 18.83 -36.59
N TYR A 158 7.89 18.82 -36.50
CA TYR A 158 8.64 19.22 -35.31
C TYR A 158 9.09 20.69 -35.40
N ASN A 159 8.92 21.44 -34.31
CA ASN A 159 9.40 22.82 -34.16
C ASN A 159 9.00 23.76 -35.33
N GLY A 160 7.71 23.72 -35.71
CA GLY A 160 7.08 24.65 -36.65
C GLY A 160 7.32 24.37 -38.13
N ASN A 161 8.49 23.87 -38.54
CA ASN A 161 8.82 23.68 -39.97
C ASN A 161 9.67 22.42 -40.29
N LYS A 162 10.20 21.67 -39.31
CA LYS A 162 11.03 20.49 -39.59
C LYS A 162 10.14 19.25 -39.69
N GLN A 163 10.04 18.68 -40.87
CA GLN A 163 9.32 17.42 -41.08
C GLN A 163 10.26 16.24 -40.85
N VAL A 164 9.85 15.31 -40.00
CA VAL A 164 10.54 14.04 -39.74
C VAL A 164 9.58 12.93 -40.10
N THR A 165 10.02 11.99 -40.94
CA THR A 165 9.19 10.85 -41.36
C THR A 165 9.63 9.59 -40.63
N PHE A 166 8.72 8.97 -39.89
CA PHE A 166 8.90 7.68 -39.25
C PHE A 166 8.47 6.58 -40.22
N SER A 167 9.36 5.64 -40.51
CA SER A 167 9.00 4.43 -41.26
C SER A 167 8.04 3.55 -40.45
N LYS A 168 7.22 2.72 -41.13
CA LYS A 168 6.37 1.71 -40.47
C LYS A 168 7.17 0.78 -39.55
N THR A 169 8.40 0.43 -39.94
CA THR A 169 9.31 -0.37 -39.11
C THR A 169 9.70 0.38 -37.84
N CYS A 170 10.04 1.67 -37.94
CA CYS A 170 10.33 2.48 -36.76
C CYS A 170 9.11 2.55 -35.82
N ALA A 171 7.90 2.78 -36.35
CA ALA A 171 6.68 2.80 -35.54
C ALA A 171 6.42 1.45 -34.83
N ARG A 172 6.67 0.32 -35.51
CA ARG A 172 6.61 -1.01 -34.89
C ARG A 172 7.65 -1.18 -33.76
N MET A 173 8.84 -0.60 -33.88
CA MET A 173 9.85 -0.62 -32.80
C MET A 173 9.41 0.20 -31.58
N LEU A 174 8.61 1.26 -31.77
CA LEU A 174 8.08 2.08 -30.68
C LEU A 174 7.04 1.37 -29.80
N GLU A 175 6.55 0.19 -30.18
CA GLU A 175 5.67 -0.62 -29.33
C GLU A 175 6.37 -1.08 -28.03
N TYR A 176 7.70 -1.27 -28.07
CA TYR A 176 8.48 -1.59 -26.88
C TYR A 176 8.49 -0.46 -25.83
N PRO A 177 8.95 0.78 -26.13
CA PRO A 177 8.88 1.88 -25.19
C PRO A 177 7.43 2.26 -24.83
N GLN A 178 6.47 2.16 -25.75
CA GLN A 178 5.05 2.36 -25.45
C GLN A 178 4.59 1.48 -24.28
N ARG A 179 4.91 0.19 -24.33
CA ARG A 179 4.54 -0.76 -23.28
C ARG A 179 5.23 -0.46 -21.94
N ILE A 180 6.50 -0.05 -21.97
CA ILE A 180 7.21 0.36 -20.76
C ILE A 180 6.56 1.60 -20.13
N LEU A 181 6.22 2.60 -20.94
CA LEU A 181 5.56 3.83 -20.48
C LEU A 181 4.16 3.53 -19.93
N ASP A 182 3.39 2.66 -20.58
CA ASP A 182 2.08 2.23 -20.09
C ASP A 182 2.18 1.53 -18.73
N ASN A 183 3.15 0.63 -18.57
CA ASN A 183 3.38 -0.04 -17.30
C ASN A 183 3.88 0.92 -16.21
N SER A 184 4.70 1.90 -16.57
CA SER A 184 5.26 2.89 -15.62
C SER A 184 4.18 3.83 -15.10
N ARG A 185 3.27 4.34 -15.95
CA ARG A 185 2.13 5.16 -15.47
C ARG A 185 1.20 4.40 -14.52
N ARG A 186 0.97 3.10 -14.75
CA ARG A 186 0.11 2.25 -13.89
C ARG A 186 0.77 2.00 -12.55
N GLU A 187 2.08 1.81 -12.56
CA GLU A 187 2.91 1.70 -11.36
C GLU A 187 2.88 2.99 -10.54
N ASP A 188 3.09 4.14 -11.16
CA ASP A 188 3.09 5.44 -10.48
C ASP A 188 1.71 5.74 -9.86
N LEU A 189 0.62 5.38 -10.54
CA LEU A 189 -0.74 5.49 -9.99
C LEU A 189 -0.92 4.64 -8.71
N ALA A 190 -0.40 3.42 -8.69
CA ALA A 190 -0.44 2.56 -7.50
C ALA A 190 0.45 3.12 -6.38
N LEU A 191 1.59 3.72 -6.70
CA LEU A 191 2.46 4.39 -5.72
C LEU A 191 1.77 5.62 -5.12
N ILE A 192 1.05 6.43 -5.89
CA ILE A 192 0.22 7.54 -5.38
C ILE A 192 -0.83 7.01 -4.40
N ALA A 193 -1.59 5.98 -4.80
CA ALA A 193 -2.60 5.36 -3.94
C ALA A 193 -1.99 4.80 -2.63
N SER A 194 -0.78 4.24 -2.71
CA SER A 194 -0.07 3.72 -1.54
C SER A 194 0.27 4.80 -0.50
N GLN A 195 0.50 6.06 -0.91
CA GLN A 195 0.76 7.15 0.04
C GLN A 195 -0.48 7.49 0.86
N PHE A 196 -1.65 7.57 0.22
CA PHE A 196 -2.91 7.80 0.90
C PHE A 196 -3.28 6.64 1.83
N TRP A 197 -3.06 5.41 1.37
CA TRP A 197 -3.25 4.23 2.21
C TRP A 197 -2.34 4.24 3.44
N LEU A 198 -1.04 4.55 3.28
CA LEU A 198 -0.09 4.69 4.39
C LEU A 198 -0.52 5.76 5.38
N LEU A 199 -0.97 6.93 4.91
CA LEU A 199 -1.51 7.97 5.78
C LEU A 199 -2.74 7.46 6.55
N GLY A 200 -3.63 6.73 5.86
CA GLY A 200 -4.79 6.08 6.46
C GLY A 200 -4.38 5.15 7.60
N ILE A 201 -3.56 4.13 7.34
CA ILE A 201 -3.16 3.16 8.35
C ILE A 201 -2.31 3.78 9.48
N SER A 202 -1.49 4.79 9.19
CA SER A 202 -0.79 5.58 10.22
C SER A 202 -1.77 6.29 11.15
N THR A 203 -2.81 6.90 10.59
CA THR A 203 -3.85 7.60 11.35
C THR A 203 -4.63 6.60 12.21
N PHE A 204 -5.07 5.46 11.65
CA PHE A 204 -5.71 4.38 12.40
C PHE A 204 -4.80 3.84 13.52
N GLY A 205 -3.51 3.67 13.25
CA GLY A 205 -2.52 3.24 14.23
C GLY A 205 -2.46 4.15 15.45
N ILE A 206 -2.47 5.47 15.26
CA ILE A 206 -2.44 6.44 16.37
C ILE A 206 -3.80 6.50 17.08
N LEU A 207 -4.91 6.60 16.33
CA LEU A 207 -6.25 6.78 16.92
C LEU A 207 -6.64 5.62 17.85
N TYR A 208 -6.21 4.40 17.51
CA TYR A 208 -6.51 3.19 18.25
C TYR A 208 -5.33 2.66 19.08
N ASN A 209 -4.23 3.40 19.21
CA ASN A 209 -2.99 2.95 19.87
C ASN A 209 -2.56 1.55 19.40
N SER A 210 -2.65 1.30 18.09
CA SER A 210 -2.56 -0.02 17.49
C SER A 210 -1.14 -0.35 17.03
N ILE A 211 -0.45 -1.19 17.80
CA ILE A 211 0.90 -1.69 17.48
C ILE A 211 0.99 -2.36 16.09
N PRO A 212 0.04 -3.22 15.65
CA PRO A 212 0.12 -3.88 14.34
C PRO A 212 0.14 -2.92 13.16
N HIS A 213 -0.67 -1.85 13.23
CA HIS A 213 -0.72 -0.82 12.18
C HIS A 213 0.62 -0.09 12.06
N ILE A 214 1.26 0.25 13.18
CA ILE A 214 2.58 0.92 13.19
C ILE A 214 3.64 0.02 12.54
N TRP A 215 3.65 -1.28 12.84
CA TRP A 215 4.55 -2.23 12.19
C TRP A 215 4.25 -2.41 10.70
N ALA A 216 2.97 -2.44 10.31
CA ALA A 216 2.57 -2.51 8.91
C ALA A 216 3.07 -1.28 8.13
N VAL A 217 2.93 -0.07 8.69
CA VAL A 217 3.49 1.16 8.11
C VAL A 217 5.00 1.02 7.93
N LEU A 218 5.72 0.57 8.95
CA LEU A 218 7.17 0.42 8.88
C LEU A 218 7.60 -0.56 7.78
N PHE A 219 6.96 -1.73 7.71
CA PHE A 219 7.24 -2.73 6.67
C PHE A 219 6.95 -2.20 5.27
N ALA A 220 5.82 -1.52 5.09
CA ALA A 220 5.47 -0.90 3.82
C ALA A 220 6.45 0.21 3.43
N ARG A 221 6.97 1.00 4.39
CA ARG A 221 8.05 1.97 4.12
C ARG A 221 9.34 1.30 3.67
N VAL A 222 9.74 0.17 4.26
CA VAL A 222 10.91 -0.60 3.81
C VAL A 222 10.74 -1.05 2.36
N LEU A 223 9.56 -1.62 2.02
CA LEU A 223 9.26 -2.06 0.66
C LEU A 223 9.25 -0.90 -0.34
N GLN A 224 8.62 0.23 0.00
CA GLN A 224 8.61 1.43 -0.86
C GLN A 224 10.02 1.98 -1.09
N SER A 225 10.87 2.05 -0.06
CA SER A 225 12.25 2.50 -0.21
C SER A 225 13.05 1.55 -1.09
N GLY A 226 12.90 0.24 -0.92
CA GLY A 226 13.53 -0.76 -1.79
C GLY A 226 13.05 -0.64 -3.25
N TRP A 227 11.76 -0.41 -3.44
CA TRP A 227 11.18 -0.18 -4.76
C TRP A 227 11.72 1.09 -5.42
N ALA A 228 11.78 2.21 -4.71
CA ALA A 228 12.30 3.48 -5.24
C ALA A 228 13.77 3.39 -5.69
N ILE A 229 14.59 2.58 -4.99
CA ILE A 229 15.97 2.30 -5.41
C ILE A 229 15.96 1.49 -6.73
N TYR A 230 15.14 0.45 -6.79
CA TYR A 230 15.01 -0.41 -7.96
C TYR A 230 14.49 0.35 -9.19
N THR A 231 13.50 1.24 -9.03
CA THR A 231 12.94 2.02 -10.14
C THR A 231 13.97 2.96 -10.74
N LEU A 232 14.78 3.62 -9.92
CA LEU A 232 15.86 4.49 -10.40
C LEU A 232 16.88 3.71 -11.24
N TRP A 233 17.33 2.54 -10.74
CA TRP A 233 18.21 1.65 -11.51
C TRP A 233 17.56 1.20 -12.83
N ARG A 234 16.29 0.78 -12.78
CA ARG A 234 15.53 0.34 -13.96
C ARG A 234 15.38 1.48 -14.98
N THR A 235 15.19 2.73 -14.56
CA THR A 235 15.11 3.88 -15.48
C THR A 235 16.39 4.03 -16.30
N PHE A 236 17.57 3.90 -15.67
CA PHE A 236 18.85 3.95 -16.38
C PHE A 236 19.02 2.78 -17.36
N ASP A 237 18.67 1.57 -16.95
CA ASP A 237 18.75 0.40 -17.82
C ASP A 237 17.77 0.49 -19.02
N VAL A 238 16.55 1.02 -18.81
CA VAL A 238 15.62 1.30 -19.90
C VAL A 238 16.15 2.39 -20.82
N GLN A 239 16.74 3.46 -20.28
CA GLN A 239 17.35 4.53 -21.08
C GLN A 239 18.45 3.98 -21.99
N PHE A 240 19.31 3.11 -21.47
CA PHE A 240 20.36 2.44 -22.25
C PHE A 240 19.77 1.62 -23.40
N ARG A 241 18.75 0.80 -23.14
CA ARG A 241 18.07 0.01 -24.17
C ARG A 241 17.38 0.89 -25.21
N TYR A 242 16.76 1.98 -24.78
CA TYR A 242 16.12 2.94 -25.68
C TYR A 242 17.14 3.61 -26.60
N GLN A 243 18.29 4.06 -26.06
CA GLN A 243 19.38 4.62 -26.86
C GLN A 243 19.85 3.63 -27.94
N LYS A 244 20.09 2.36 -27.55
CA LYS A 244 20.54 1.31 -28.47
C LYS A 244 19.52 0.88 -29.52
N LEU A 245 18.23 0.88 -29.18
CA LEU A 245 17.19 0.40 -30.09
C LEU A 245 16.62 1.52 -30.98
N ILE A 246 16.57 2.76 -30.50
CA ILE A 246 15.82 3.84 -31.16
C ILE A 246 16.73 4.97 -31.67
N LEU A 247 17.82 5.27 -30.97
CA LEU A 247 18.66 6.45 -31.27
C LEU A 247 19.89 6.13 -32.12
N ASP A 248 20.49 4.94 -31.98
CA ASP A 248 21.71 4.57 -32.72
C ASP A 248 21.53 4.74 -34.24
N ALA A 249 22.59 5.19 -34.94
CA ALA A 249 22.56 5.52 -36.37
C ALA A 249 22.26 4.35 -37.31
N ALA A 250 22.42 3.11 -36.82
CA ALA A 250 22.08 1.90 -37.55
C ALA A 250 20.58 1.52 -37.43
N THR A 251 19.80 2.24 -36.63
CA THR A 251 18.39 1.93 -36.38
C THR A 251 17.49 2.58 -37.44
N PRO A 252 16.34 1.97 -37.80
CA PRO A 252 15.37 2.57 -38.72
C PRO A 252 14.70 3.85 -38.22
N CYS A 253 14.79 4.15 -36.91
CA CYS A 253 14.24 5.36 -36.31
C CYS A 253 15.23 6.52 -36.36
N HIS A 254 16.45 6.30 -35.85
CA HIS A 254 17.51 7.31 -35.69
C HIS A 254 17.01 8.70 -35.27
N PHE A 255 16.03 8.75 -34.36
CA PHE A 255 15.38 9.98 -33.93
C PHE A 255 14.90 9.85 -32.48
N ASP A 256 15.11 10.89 -31.69
CA ASP A 256 14.65 10.90 -30.30
C ASP A 256 13.18 11.28 -30.18
N VAL A 257 12.35 10.25 -30.07
CA VAL A 257 10.90 10.34 -29.87
C VAL A 257 10.56 10.77 -28.42
N LEU A 258 11.47 10.58 -27.47
CA LEU A 258 11.29 10.88 -26.06
C LEU A 258 12.34 11.89 -25.55
N PRO A 259 12.45 13.06 -26.19
CA PRO A 259 13.46 14.05 -25.80
C PRO A 259 13.20 14.47 -24.36
N GLN A 260 14.27 14.51 -23.57
CA GLN A 260 14.26 14.92 -22.15
C GLN A 260 13.46 14.02 -21.19
N TYR A 261 12.69 13.04 -21.66
CA TYR A 261 11.87 12.17 -20.80
C TYR A 261 12.71 11.53 -19.69
N PHE A 262 13.80 10.86 -20.05
CA PHE A 262 14.65 10.15 -19.08
C PHE A 262 15.34 11.11 -18.11
N SER A 263 15.82 12.27 -18.58
CA SER A 263 16.44 13.27 -17.70
C SER A 263 15.42 13.85 -16.71
N THR A 264 14.21 14.16 -17.16
CA THR A 264 13.14 14.70 -16.31
C THR A 264 12.67 13.65 -15.31
N ARG A 265 12.46 12.41 -15.75
CA ARG A 265 12.06 11.30 -14.87
C ARG A 265 13.11 11.03 -13.80
N VAL A 266 14.39 10.96 -14.14
CA VAL A 266 15.49 10.79 -13.16
C VAL A 266 15.55 11.98 -12.19
N ALA A 267 15.39 13.21 -12.68
CA ALA A 267 15.37 14.40 -11.84
C ALA A 267 14.21 14.41 -10.82
N LEU A 268 13.09 13.76 -11.12
CA LEU A 268 11.95 13.59 -10.21
C LEU A 268 12.12 12.37 -9.28
N GLN A 269 12.68 11.26 -9.78
CA GLN A 269 12.91 10.03 -9.01
C GLN A 269 13.97 10.20 -7.91
N ILE A 270 14.99 11.04 -8.10
CA ILE A 270 16.01 11.28 -7.07
C ILE A 270 15.40 11.91 -5.80
N PRO A 271 14.64 13.03 -5.87
CA PRO A 271 13.88 13.55 -4.73
C PRO A 271 12.91 12.54 -4.13
N GLU A 272 12.21 11.76 -4.95
CA GLU A 272 11.30 10.71 -4.48
C GLU A 272 12.02 9.68 -3.60
N LEU A 273 13.18 9.20 -4.05
CA LEU A 273 14.04 8.29 -3.29
C LEU A 273 14.47 8.91 -1.95
N VAL A 274 14.93 10.17 -1.96
CA VAL A 274 15.30 10.88 -0.72
C VAL A 274 14.11 10.99 0.23
N LEU A 275 12.91 11.30 -0.28
CA LEU A 275 11.69 11.34 0.52
C LEU A 275 11.33 9.97 1.11
N HIS A 276 11.53 8.87 0.37
CA HIS A 276 11.33 7.51 0.90
C HIS A 276 12.33 7.14 1.99
N LEU A 277 13.62 7.45 1.80
CA LEU A 277 14.65 7.15 2.80
C LEU A 277 14.45 7.97 4.09
N THR A 278 14.14 9.25 3.95
CA THR A 278 13.84 10.12 5.10
C THR A 278 12.57 9.69 5.81
N ALA A 279 11.51 9.31 5.08
CA ALA A 279 10.29 8.75 5.64
C ALA A 279 10.55 7.44 6.41
N LEU A 280 11.37 6.54 5.85
CA LEU A 280 11.72 5.29 6.50
C LEU A 280 12.50 5.54 7.80
N CYS A 281 13.52 6.39 7.77
CA CYS A 281 14.31 6.72 8.96
C CYS A 281 13.47 7.36 10.06
N SER A 282 12.66 8.37 9.72
CA SER A 282 11.82 9.08 10.68
C SER A 282 10.70 8.19 11.25
N THR A 283 10.04 7.42 10.39
CA THR A 283 9.00 6.45 10.79
C THR A 283 9.60 5.37 11.69
N SER A 284 10.77 4.81 11.34
CA SER A 284 11.45 3.79 12.16
C SER A 284 11.75 4.31 13.56
N PHE A 285 12.33 5.51 13.66
CA PHE A 285 12.67 6.12 14.94
C PHE A 285 11.43 6.35 15.81
N LEU A 286 10.38 6.94 15.24
CA LEU A 286 9.15 7.26 15.98
C LEU A 286 8.33 6.00 16.31
N ALA A 287 8.25 5.04 15.39
CA ALA A 287 7.60 3.74 15.61
C ALA A 287 8.21 3.02 16.81
N LEU A 288 9.55 2.96 16.91
CA LEU A 288 10.24 2.35 18.05
C LEU A 288 9.91 3.05 19.37
N ARG A 289 9.82 4.39 19.37
CA ARG A 289 9.46 5.17 20.56
C ARG A 289 8.00 4.95 20.97
N ILE A 290 7.08 5.00 20.02
CA ILE A 290 5.64 4.81 20.26
C ILE A 290 5.37 3.38 20.73
N VAL A 291 5.92 2.37 20.05
CA VAL A 291 5.75 0.95 20.44
C VAL A 291 6.34 0.70 21.84
N LYS A 292 7.48 1.31 22.19
CA LYS A 292 8.02 1.22 23.55
C LYS A 292 7.07 1.84 24.57
N GLY A 293 6.50 3.00 24.28
CA GLY A 293 5.48 3.65 25.12
C GLY A 293 4.25 2.77 25.34
N TYR A 294 3.64 2.28 24.24
CA TYR A 294 2.47 1.42 24.30
C TYR A 294 2.73 0.12 25.07
N ARG A 295 3.90 -0.51 24.88
CA ARG A 295 4.26 -1.71 25.64
C ARG A 295 4.33 -1.45 27.15
N ILE A 296 4.89 -0.31 27.57
CA ILE A 296 4.97 0.05 28.98
C ILE A 296 3.56 0.29 29.54
N SER A 297 2.71 1.02 28.82
CA SER A 297 1.33 1.30 29.23
C SER A 297 0.46 0.03 29.31
N THR A 298 0.58 -0.88 28.35
CA THR A 298 -0.17 -2.15 28.35
C THR A 298 0.29 -3.05 29.50
N VAL A 299 1.59 -3.18 29.75
CA VAL A 299 2.11 -4.03 30.84
C VAL A 299 1.72 -3.49 32.21
N ARG A 300 1.79 -2.16 32.44
CA ARG A 300 1.44 -1.56 33.73
C ARG A 300 -0.04 -1.70 34.11
N ARG A 301 -0.93 -1.90 33.14
CA ARG A 301 -2.37 -1.97 33.39
C ARG A 301 -2.84 -3.36 33.77
N VAL A 302 -2.26 -4.40 33.17
CA VAL A 302 -2.66 -5.79 33.37
C VAL A 302 -1.42 -6.65 33.17
N ASP A 303 -0.90 -7.27 34.23
CA ASP A 303 0.16 -8.28 34.14
C ASP A 303 -0.45 -9.61 33.69
N PRO A 304 -0.35 -10.00 32.39
CA PRO A 304 -0.99 -11.22 31.94
C PRO A 304 -0.10 -12.43 32.20
N PRO A 305 -0.69 -13.62 32.37
CA PRO A 305 0.09 -14.85 32.42
C PRO A 305 0.92 -15.03 31.12
N PRO A 306 2.14 -15.59 31.21
CA PRO A 306 3.09 -15.64 30.10
C PRO A 306 2.57 -16.40 28.86
N GLY A 307 1.64 -17.35 29.07
CA GLY A 307 0.98 -18.07 27.99
C GLY A 307 0.08 -17.16 27.12
N VAL A 308 -0.69 -16.27 27.74
CA VAL A 308 -1.57 -15.32 27.04
C VAL A 308 -0.75 -14.28 26.29
N MET A 309 0.35 -13.80 26.89
CA MET A 309 1.26 -12.85 26.24
C MET A 309 1.87 -13.41 24.94
N ARG A 310 2.18 -14.71 24.89
CA ARG A 310 2.67 -15.35 23.66
C ARG A 310 1.61 -15.36 22.56
N LEU A 311 0.36 -15.70 22.91
CA LEU A 311 -0.75 -15.73 21.95
C LEU A 311 -1.10 -14.32 21.47
N TYR A 312 -1.06 -13.32 22.36
CA TYR A 312 -1.23 -11.91 22.00
C TYR A 312 -0.21 -11.45 20.96
N ARG A 313 1.08 -11.83 21.08
CA ARG A 313 2.10 -11.52 20.07
C ARG A 313 1.78 -12.11 18.70
N TYR A 314 1.31 -13.35 18.64
CA TYR A 314 0.89 -13.98 17.37
C TYR A 314 -0.32 -13.26 16.76
N PHE A 315 -1.29 -12.85 17.59
CA PHE A 315 -2.41 -12.04 17.13
C PHE A 315 -1.94 -10.70 16.53
N LEU A 316 -1.01 -10.00 17.19
CA LEU A 316 -0.48 -8.73 16.67
C LEU A 316 0.22 -8.91 15.31
N ILE A 317 1.03 -9.97 15.17
CA ILE A 317 1.69 -10.32 13.91
C ILE A 317 0.66 -10.67 12.84
N ASN A 318 -0.36 -11.46 13.17
CA ASN A 318 -1.43 -11.79 12.25
C ASN A 318 -2.18 -10.55 11.76
N SER A 319 -2.53 -9.65 12.68
CA SER A 319 -3.20 -8.39 12.34
C SER A 319 -2.36 -7.54 11.40
N MET A 320 -1.03 -7.47 11.60
CA MET A 320 -0.13 -6.80 10.67
C MET A 320 -0.17 -7.42 9.27
N PHE A 321 -0.13 -8.76 9.16
CA PHE A 321 -0.22 -9.44 7.87
C PHE A 321 -1.56 -9.22 7.16
N VAL A 322 -2.68 -9.23 7.91
CA VAL A 322 -4.01 -8.96 7.35
C VAL A 322 -4.08 -7.54 6.77
N GLU A 323 -3.59 -6.52 7.49
CA GLU A 323 -3.58 -5.15 6.98
C GLU A 323 -2.71 -4.97 5.73
N LEU A 324 -1.49 -5.54 5.74
CA LEU A 324 -0.61 -5.51 4.56
C LEU A 324 -1.25 -6.25 3.38
N SER A 325 -1.86 -7.41 3.63
CA SER A 325 -2.48 -8.21 2.58
C SER A 325 -3.63 -7.50 1.90
N LEU A 326 -4.40 -6.66 2.60
CA LEU A 326 -5.47 -5.89 1.97
C LEU A 326 -4.90 -5.02 0.85
N PHE A 327 -3.86 -4.24 1.15
CA PHE A 327 -3.27 -3.33 0.18
C PHE A 327 -2.62 -4.07 -0.98
N PHE A 328 -1.78 -5.06 -0.69
CA PHE A 328 -1.05 -5.78 -1.74
C PHE A 328 -1.97 -6.62 -2.62
N THR A 329 -2.98 -7.27 -2.05
CA THR A 329 -3.96 -8.05 -2.82
C THR A 329 -4.81 -7.12 -3.69
N LEU A 330 -5.34 -6.02 -3.14
CA LEU A 330 -6.13 -5.06 -3.92
C LEU A 330 -5.31 -4.43 -5.04
N THR A 331 -4.06 -4.07 -4.77
CA THR A 331 -3.16 -3.47 -5.77
C THR A 331 -2.84 -4.48 -6.87
N ALA A 332 -2.41 -5.70 -6.54
CA ALA A 332 -2.16 -6.74 -7.52
C ALA A 332 -3.41 -7.05 -8.36
N THR A 333 -4.58 -7.15 -7.72
CA THR A 333 -5.86 -7.36 -8.41
C THR A 333 -6.21 -6.22 -9.35
N SER A 334 -6.02 -4.97 -8.91
CA SER A 334 -6.34 -3.78 -9.70
C SER A 334 -5.42 -3.63 -10.90
N LEU A 335 -4.11 -3.86 -10.72
CA LEU A 335 -3.14 -3.85 -11.82
C LEU A 335 -3.46 -4.96 -12.84
N TRP A 336 -3.83 -6.15 -12.37
CA TRP A 336 -4.20 -7.24 -13.27
C TRP A 336 -5.50 -6.96 -14.03
N LEU A 337 -6.52 -6.43 -13.33
CA LEU A 337 -7.78 -6.01 -13.94
C LEU A 337 -7.56 -4.96 -15.03
N ASP A 338 -6.72 -3.97 -14.75
CA ASP A 338 -6.37 -2.91 -15.68
C ASP A 338 -5.58 -3.45 -16.88
N GLN A 339 -4.69 -4.43 -16.69
CA GLN A 339 -4.02 -5.14 -17.78
C GLN A 339 -5.03 -5.89 -18.66
N LEU A 340 -5.98 -6.61 -18.07
CA LEU A 340 -7.01 -7.34 -18.82
C LEU A 340 -7.99 -6.45 -19.58
N ARG A 341 -8.21 -5.21 -19.14
CA ARG A 341 -9.18 -4.30 -19.76
C ARG A 341 -8.55 -3.37 -20.79
N ASN A 342 -7.39 -2.81 -20.48
CA ASN A 342 -6.85 -1.65 -21.21
C ASN A 342 -5.58 -1.96 -22.02
N SER A 343 -5.00 -3.16 -21.91
CA SER A 343 -3.80 -3.52 -22.68
C SER A 343 -4.12 -4.37 -23.92
N SER A 344 -3.21 -4.39 -24.90
CA SER A 344 -3.25 -5.30 -26.06
C SER A 344 -3.27 -6.78 -25.65
N ILE A 345 -2.73 -7.08 -24.46
CA ILE A 345 -2.66 -8.42 -23.88
C ILE A 345 -4.07 -9.01 -23.63
N ALA A 346 -5.09 -8.16 -23.47
CA ALA A 346 -6.49 -8.58 -23.31
C ALA A 346 -6.98 -9.48 -24.45
N MET A 347 -6.53 -9.21 -25.69
CA MET A 347 -6.92 -9.98 -26.87
C MET A 347 -6.31 -11.39 -26.90
N LEU A 348 -5.24 -11.63 -26.13
CA LEU A 348 -4.56 -12.92 -26.05
C LEU A 348 -5.10 -13.82 -24.92
N ALA A 349 -6.01 -13.31 -24.09
CA ALA A 349 -6.55 -14.05 -22.96
C ALA A 349 -7.52 -15.16 -23.40
N MET A 350 -7.13 -16.42 -23.19
CA MET A 350 -8.07 -17.55 -23.26
C MET A 350 -8.97 -17.50 -22.02
N ARG A 351 -10.27 -17.18 -22.22
CA ARG A 351 -11.35 -17.10 -21.20
C ARG A 351 -11.28 -15.88 -20.25
N PRO A 352 -11.41 -14.64 -20.76
CA PRO A 352 -11.39 -13.43 -19.92
C PRO A 352 -12.49 -13.41 -18.85
N GLY A 353 -13.65 -14.03 -19.12
CA GLY A 353 -14.77 -14.09 -18.17
C GLY A 353 -14.43 -14.74 -16.83
N LEU A 354 -13.59 -15.80 -16.83
CA LEU A 354 -13.18 -16.46 -15.59
C LEU A 354 -12.28 -15.56 -14.75
N TYR A 355 -11.36 -14.82 -15.37
CA TYR A 355 -10.50 -13.87 -14.66
C TYR A 355 -11.32 -12.72 -14.06
N TYR A 356 -12.28 -12.16 -14.80
CA TYR A 356 -13.17 -11.14 -14.27
C TYR A 356 -14.00 -11.65 -13.08
N ALA A 357 -14.52 -12.87 -13.15
CA ALA A 357 -15.26 -13.46 -12.04
C ALA A 357 -14.39 -13.60 -10.79
N LEU A 358 -13.16 -14.13 -10.91
CA LEU A 358 -12.23 -14.27 -9.79
C LEU A 358 -11.83 -12.91 -9.18
N ILE A 359 -11.60 -11.90 -10.01
CA ILE A 359 -11.28 -10.53 -9.58
C ILE A 359 -12.46 -9.94 -8.79
N ILE A 360 -13.68 -10.01 -9.35
CA ILE A 360 -14.89 -9.47 -8.70
C ILE A 360 -15.13 -10.16 -7.37
N VAL A 361 -15.07 -11.50 -7.34
CA VAL A 361 -15.19 -12.27 -6.10
C VAL A 361 -14.18 -11.79 -5.07
N THR A 362 -12.90 -11.69 -5.44
CA THR A 362 -11.84 -11.23 -4.53
C THR A 362 -12.13 -9.84 -3.97
N ILE A 363 -12.50 -8.86 -4.80
CA ILE A 363 -12.82 -7.49 -4.37
C ILE A 363 -14.01 -7.48 -3.40
N VAL A 364 -15.05 -8.26 -3.68
CA VAL A 364 -16.26 -8.33 -2.83
C VAL A 364 -15.98 -9.02 -1.50
N THR A 365 -15.19 -10.10 -1.51
CA THR A 365 -14.96 -10.93 -0.31
C THR A 365 -13.81 -10.43 0.57
N ILE A 366 -12.94 -9.54 0.09
CA ILE A 366 -11.77 -9.08 0.87
C ILE A 366 -12.14 -8.25 2.10
N VAL A 367 -13.18 -7.41 2.01
CA VAL A 367 -13.66 -6.60 3.15
C VAL A 367 -14.29 -7.51 4.23
N PRO A 368 -15.26 -8.40 3.90
CA PRO A 368 -15.74 -9.39 4.86
C PRO A 368 -14.62 -10.24 5.45
N TRP A 369 -13.66 -10.67 4.63
CA TRP A 369 -12.51 -11.47 5.07
C TRP A 369 -11.66 -10.75 6.12
N MET A 370 -11.33 -9.47 5.90
CA MET A 370 -10.63 -8.64 6.87
C MET A 370 -11.41 -8.50 8.18
N VAL A 371 -12.70 -8.18 8.09
CA VAL A 371 -13.59 -8.04 9.25
C VAL A 371 -13.64 -9.35 10.04
N MET A 372 -13.76 -10.50 9.37
CA MET A 372 -13.72 -11.81 10.01
C MET A 372 -12.38 -12.07 10.71
N GLY A 373 -11.25 -11.78 10.06
CA GLY A 373 -9.93 -11.93 10.68
C GLY A 373 -9.77 -11.11 11.97
N TRP A 374 -10.28 -9.87 11.96
CA TRP A 374 -10.27 -8.98 13.13
C TRP A 374 -11.16 -9.49 14.27
N PHE A 375 -12.43 -9.81 13.98
CA PHE A 375 -13.38 -10.22 15.00
C PHE A 375 -13.15 -11.64 15.51
N ALA A 376 -12.77 -12.57 14.64
CA ALA A 376 -12.56 -13.97 14.98
C ALA A 376 -11.50 -14.13 16.06
N ILE A 377 -10.37 -13.43 15.94
CA ILE A 377 -9.27 -13.56 16.90
C ILE A 377 -9.58 -12.81 18.20
N ARG A 378 -10.14 -11.59 18.11
CA ARG A 378 -10.46 -10.79 19.31
C ARG A 378 -11.49 -11.44 20.22
N ARG A 379 -12.49 -12.11 19.63
CA ARG A 379 -13.60 -12.74 20.36
C ARG A 379 -13.48 -14.26 20.48
N GLU A 380 -12.36 -14.84 20.03
CA GLU A 380 -12.14 -16.30 19.99
C GLU A 380 -13.30 -17.08 19.31
N LEU A 381 -13.91 -16.51 18.26
CA LEU A 381 -15.06 -17.09 17.58
C LEU A 381 -14.61 -18.17 16.58
N LYS A 382 -14.70 -19.44 16.99
CA LYS A 382 -14.24 -20.62 16.23
C LYS A 382 -14.78 -20.68 14.79
N TYR A 383 -16.08 -20.41 14.60
CA TYR A 383 -16.69 -20.46 13.26
C TYR A 383 -16.20 -19.34 12.32
N LEU A 384 -16.10 -18.12 12.83
CA LEU A 384 -15.54 -17.00 12.04
C LEU A 384 -14.07 -17.24 11.71
N MET A 385 -13.32 -17.86 12.63
CA MET A 385 -11.93 -18.20 12.41
C MET A 385 -11.76 -19.26 11.33
N ALA A 386 -12.59 -20.31 11.35
CA ALA A 386 -12.62 -21.33 10.31
C ALA A 386 -12.93 -20.72 8.93
N CYS A 387 -13.92 -19.81 8.85
CA CYS A 387 -14.25 -19.09 7.63
C CYS A 387 -13.10 -18.19 7.14
N PHE A 388 -12.50 -17.41 8.04
CA PHE A 388 -11.34 -16.57 7.74
C PHE A 388 -10.18 -17.39 7.17
N THR A 389 -9.80 -18.47 7.86
CA THR A 389 -8.71 -19.36 7.43
C THR A 389 -9.02 -20.05 6.11
N PHE A 390 -10.26 -20.54 5.93
CA PHE A 390 -10.70 -21.14 4.66
C PHE A 390 -10.57 -20.16 3.49
N LEU A 391 -11.06 -18.93 3.65
CA LEU A 391 -10.96 -17.89 2.61
C LEU A 391 -9.51 -17.50 2.34
N THR A 392 -8.65 -17.44 3.36
CA THR A 392 -7.21 -17.18 3.16
C THR A 392 -6.57 -18.26 2.27
N PHE A 393 -6.85 -19.54 2.54
CA PHE A 393 -6.36 -20.63 1.68
C PHE A 393 -6.98 -20.60 0.28
N ALA A 394 -8.27 -20.26 0.17
CA ALA A 394 -8.92 -20.11 -1.11
C ALA A 394 -8.28 -19.00 -1.95
N TYR A 395 -7.93 -17.84 -1.36
CA TYR A 395 -7.19 -16.80 -2.07
C TYR A 395 -5.84 -17.29 -2.55
N VAL A 396 -5.02 -17.89 -1.68
CA VAL A 396 -3.70 -18.41 -2.07
C VAL A 396 -3.84 -19.43 -3.21
N LEU A 397 -4.84 -20.31 -3.14
CA LEU A 397 -5.11 -21.29 -4.19
C LEU A 397 -5.55 -20.62 -5.50
N PHE A 398 -6.53 -19.71 -5.46
CA PHE A 398 -7.03 -19.03 -6.67
C PHE A 398 -5.96 -18.20 -7.34
N TRP A 399 -5.18 -17.45 -6.57
CA TRP A 399 -4.02 -16.73 -7.10
C TRP A 399 -2.96 -17.68 -7.63
N GLY A 400 -2.79 -18.87 -7.02
CA GLY A 400 -1.86 -19.89 -7.50
C GLY A 400 -2.27 -20.44 -8.87
N VAL A 401 -3.56 -20.72 -9.04
CA VAL A 401 -4.14 -21.20 -10.30
C VAL A 401 -4.00 -20.18 -11.44
N MET A 402 -3.92 -18.87 -11.14
CA MET A 402 -3.69 -17.85 -12.17
C MET A 402 -2.37 -18.05 -12.94
N PHE A 403 -1.37 -18.72 -12.36
CA PHE A 403 -0.12 -19.03 -13.05
C PHE A 403 -0.25 -20.12 -14.13
N ASP A 404 -1.39 -20.82 -14.23
CA ASP A 404 -1.68 -21.67 -15.39
C ASP A 404 -1.94 -20.84 -16.66
N ALA A 405 -2.38 -19.60 -16.49
CA ALA A 405 -2.60 -18.68 -17.60
C ALA A 405 -1.26 -18.13 -18.12
N LYS A 406 -0.89 -18.51 -19.35
CA LYS A 406 0.31 -17.99 -20.06
C LYS A 406 0.37 -16.46 -20.04
N VAL A 407 -0.77 -15.81 -20.24
CA VAL A 407 -0.89 -14.34 -20.22
C VAL A 407 -0.50 -13.74 -18.87
N TYR A 408 -0.92 -14.38 -17.78
CA TYR A 408 -0.60 -13.93 -16.43
C TYR A 408 0.89 -14.11 -16.12
N VAL A 409 1.44 -15.29 -16.44
CA VAL A 409 2.88 -15.59 -16.30
C VAL A 409 3.72 -14.60 -17.11
N TRP A 410 3.27 -14.26 -18.31
CA TRP A 410 3.92 -13.29 -19.16
C TRP A 410 3.99 -11.90 -18.52
N THR A 411 2.85 -11.40 -18.05
CA THR A 411 2.79 -10.11 -17.34
C THR A 411 3.64 -10.14 -16.08
N PHE A 412 3.66 -11.26 -15.36
CA PHE A 412 4.52 -11.45 -14.20
C PHE A 412 6.02 -11.36 -14.54
N ILE A 413 6.46 -11.92 -15.67
CA ILE A 413 7.88 -11.87 -16.07
C ILE A 413 8.26 -10.49 -16.61
N GLU A 414 7.39 -9.89 -17.43
CA GLU A 414 7.71 -8.64 -18.14
C GLU A 414 7.50 -7.38 -17.29
N TRP A 415 6.66 -7.43 -16.24
CA TRP A 415 6.35 -6.28 -15.40
C TRP A 415 6.78 -6.50 -13.94
N PRO A 416 8.01 -6.10 -13.57
CA PRO A 416 8.57 -6.35 -12.24
C PRO A 416 7.75 -5.79 -11.07
N PHE A 417 7.05 -4.67 -11.26
CA PHE A 417 6.21 -4.09 -10.22
C PHE A 417 4.99 -4.94 -9.92
N PHE A 418 4.32 -5.41 -10.96
CA PHE A 418 3.22 -6.34 -10.81
C PHE A 418 3.69 -7.63 -10.14
N ALA A 419 4.83 -8.16 -10.58
CA ALA A 419 5.44 -9.35 -9.98
C ALA A 419 5.71 -9.18 -8.49
N SER A 420 6.30 -8.04 -8.08
CA SER A 420 6.60 -7.76 -6.68
C SER A 420 5.32 -7.63 -5.84
N MET A 421 4.29 -6.96 -6.35
CA MET A 421 2.99 -6.85 -5.67
C MET A 421 2.33 -8.22 -5.47
N VAL A 422 2.35 -9.08 -6.49
CA VAL A 422 1.84 -10.45 -6.41
C VAL A 422 2.63 -11.27 -5.39
N VAL A 423 3.97 -11.27 -5.47
CA VAL A 423 4.83 -12.05 -4.54
C VAL A 423 4.63 -11.59 -3.10
N VAL A 424 4.66 -10.28 -2.83
CA VAL A 424 4.44 -9.76 -1.48
C VAL A 424 3.04 -10.12 -1.00
N SER A 425 2.01 -9.97 -1.84
CA SER A 425 0.63 -10.38 -1.54
C SER A 425 0.55 -11.85 -1.12
N PHE A 426 1.18 -12.75 -1.87
CA PHE A 426 1.24 -14.17 -1.51
C PHE A 426 1.92 -14.42 -0.17
N LEU A 427 3.09 -13.79 0.06
CA LEU A 427 3.83 -13.97 1.31
C LEU A 427 3.03 -13.51 2.53
N VAL A 428 2.39 -12.33 2.45
CA VAL A 428 1.59 -11.82 3.57
C VAL A 428 0.29 -12.60 3.77
N GLN A 429 -0.34 -13.11 2.70
CA GLN A 429 -1.50 -14.00 2.80
C GLN A 429 -1.13 -15.35 3.45
N CYS A 430 -0.02 -15.97 3.04
CA CYS A 430 0.50 -17.18 3.67
C CYS A 430 0.82 -16.93 5.15
N GLY A 431 1.45 -15.79 5.47
CA GLY A 431 1.69 -15.36 6.85
C GLY A 431 0.39 -15.26 7.66
N ALA A 432 -0.63 -14.57 7.13
CA ALA A 432 -1.94 -14.46 7.77
C ALA A 432 -2.63 -15.83 7.94
N GLY A 433 -2.46 -16.76 6.99
CA GLY A 433 -2.97 -18.13 7.11
C GLY A 433 -2.32 -18.89 8.26
N VAL A 434 -0.98 -18.89 8.30
CA VAL A 434 -0.21 -19.60 9.33
C VAL A 434 -0.46 -19.03 10.72
N PHE A 435 -0.33 -17.72 10.91
CA PHE A 435 -0.57 -17.09 12.21
C PHE A 435 -2.04 -17.13 12.61
N GLY A 436 -2.96 -17.16 11.65
CA GLY A 436 -4.36 -17.46 11.86
C GLY A 436 -4.54 -18.84 12.48
N VAL A 437 -4.04 -19.90 11.85
CA VAL A 437 -4.14 -21.28 12.37
C VAL A 437 -3.51 -21.39 13.76
N VAL A 438 -2.33 -20.80 13.98
CA VAL A 438 -1.67 -20.79 15.30
C VAL A 438 -2.53 -20.08 16.35
N SER A 439 -3.16 -18.96 15.98
CA SER A 439 -4.06 -18.24 16.89
C SER A 439 -5.30 -19.08 17.22
N TRP A 440 -5.86 -19.79 16.23
CA TRP A 440 -7.01 -20.66 16.41
C TRP A 440 -6.73 -21.81 17.39
N LEU A 441 -5.56 -22.47 17.27
CA LEU A 441 -5.12 -23.51 18.21
C LEU A 441 -4.89 -22.98 19.64
N GLY A 442 -4.76 -21.66 19.78
CA GLY A 442 -4.63 -20.97 21.07
C GLY A 442 -5.96 -20.59 21.73
N PHE A 443 -7.11 -20.75 21.08
CA PHE A 443 -8.40 -20.33 21.63
C PHE A 443 -8.76 -21.09 22.92
N GLY A 444 -9.48 -20.44 23.83
CA GLY A 444 -9.85 -20.95 25.14
C GLY A 444 -8.80 -20.71 26.24
N LYS A 445 -7.65 -20.11 25.91
CA LYS A 445 -6.58 -19.80 26.87
C LYS A 445 -6.75 -18.43 27.57
N GLY A 446 -7.88 -17.75 27.37
CA GLY A 446 -8.22 -16.50 28.04
C GLY A 446 -7.77 -15.21 27.33
N LEU A 447 -7.43 -15.26 26.03
CA LEU A 447 -7.05 -14.06 25.27
C LEU A 447 -8.24 -13.11 25.10
N ALA A 448 -9.43 -13.64 24.81
CA ALA A 448 -10.64 -12.83 24.69
C ALA A 448 -10.94 -12.05 25.97
N HIS A 449 -10.76 -12.69 27.13
CA HIS A 449 -10.96 -12.04 28.43
C HIS A 449 -9.91 -10.94 28.65
N TYR A 450 -8.63 -11.22 28.37
CA TYR A 450 -7.56 -10.23 28.48
C TYR A 450 -7.82 -8.99 27.61
N LEU A 451 -8.18 -9.18 26.33
CA LEU A 451 -8.48 -8.09 25.40
C LEU A 451 -9.72 -7.30 25.82
N HIS A 452 -10.73 -7.97 26.39
CA HIS A 452 -11.93 -7.30 26.90
C HIS A 452 -11.60 -6.40 28.09
N VAL A 453 -10.84 -6.91 29.07
CA VAL A 453 -10.39 -6.12 30.22
C VAL A 453 -9.52 -4.94 29.77
N GLU A 454 -8.59 -5.16 28.83
CA GLU A 454 -7.77 -4.09 28.26
C GLU A 454 -8.64 -3.01 27.60
N GLN A 455 -9.65 -3.38 26.83
CA GLN A 455 -10.58 -2.44 26.19
C GLN A 455 -11.39 -1.64 27.24
N VAL A 456 -11.94 -2.30 28.26
CA VAL A 456 -12.71 -1.62 29.31
C VAL A 456 -11.84 -0.64 30.10
N LEU A 457 -10.58 -0.99 30.38
CA LEU A 457 -9.61 -0.10 31.03
C LEU A 457 -9.18 1.06 30.12
N LEU A 458 -9.09 0.84 28.80
CA LEU A 458 -8.82 1.90 27.83
C LEU A 458 -9.98 2.89 27.71
N GLU A 459 -11.22 2.40 27.80
CA GLU A 459 -12.43 3.23 27.70
C GLU A 459 -12.72 4.03 28.97
N SER A 460 -12.33 3.52 30.15
CA SER A 460 -12.52 4.20 31.43
C SER A 460 -11.41 5.21 31.78
N ASP A 461 -10.43 5.40 30.88
CA ASP A 461 -9.25 6.26 31.07
C ASP A 461 -8.54 6.00 32.40
N PHE A 462 -8.50 4.73 32.81
CA PHE A 462 -7.98 4.31 34.09
C PHE A 462 -6.45 4.46 34.09
N ASP A 463 -5.96 5.51 34.73
CA ASP A 463 -4.53 5.77 34.85
C ASP A 463 -3.95 4.90 35.97
N ALA A 464 -3.07 3.96 35.60
CA ALA A 464 -2.51 2.96 36.52
C ALA A 464 -1.70 3.62 37.66
N ASP A 465 -1.26 4.86 37.48
CA ASP A 465 -0.48 5.61 38.46
C ASP A 465 -1.27 5.90 39.76
N VAL A 466 -2.61 5.85 39.74
CA VAL A 466 -3.45 6.03 40.95
C VAL A 466 -3.29 4.89 41.97
N PHE A 467 -2.86 3.70 41.55
CA PHE A 467 -2.71 2.52 42.41
C PHE A 467 -1.27 2.21 42.80
N SER A 468 -0.32 3.07 42.45
CA SER A 468 1.11 2.86 42.78
C SER A 468 1.46 2.99 44.26
N ASN A 469 0.48 3.30 45.13
CA ASN A 469 0.61 3.11 46.57
C ASN A 469 0.42 1.64 46.92
N ASP A 470 1.44 0.83 46.61
CA ASP A 470 1.57 -0.52 47.12
C ASP A 470 1.93 -0.44 48.61
N PRO A 471 0.99 -0.70 49.53
CA PRO A 471 1.25 -0.58 50.97
C PRO A 471 2.31 -1.59 51.44
N GLU A 472 2.61 -2.62 50.65
CA GLU A 472 3.63 -3.63 50.93
C GLU A 472 5.06 -3.13 50.70
N LYS A 473 5.23 -2.04 49.93
CA LYS A 473 6.53 -1.41 49.68
C LYS A 473 6.81 -0.22 50.61
N ALA A 474 5.89 0.11 51.52
CA ALA A 474 6.16 1.09 52.56
C ALA A 474 7.28 0.58 53.47
N PRO A 475 8.39 1.32 53.63
CA PRO A 475 9.42 0.93 54.57
C PRO A 475 8.80 0.80 55.96
N ALA A 476 9.10 -0.29 56.66
CA ALA A 476 8.63 -0.61 58.01
C ALA A 476 9.20 0.34 59.09
N SER A 477 9.28 1.64 58.82
CA SER A 477 9.63 2.66 59.81
C SER A 477 8.35 3.24 60.38
N GLY A 478 7.99 2.78 61.58
CA GLY A 478 6.82 3.22 62.31
C GLY A 478 6.83 4.72 62.59
N ALA A 479 5.80 5.41 62.11
CA ALA A 479 5.19 6.56 62.76
C ALA A 479 3.81 6.75 62.14
N SER A 480 2.79 6.54 62.96
CA SER A 480 1.38 6.72 62.65
C SER A 480 1.09 8.13 62.14
N SER A 481 0.74 8.26 60.86
CA SER A 481 -0.07 9.37 60.36
C SER A 481 -1.13 8.78 59.43
N PRO A 482 -2.41 9.17 59.57
CA PRO A 482 -3.47 8.64 58.72
C PRO A 482 -3.27 9.16 57.30
N VAL A 483 -2.78 8.28 56.42
CA VAL A 483 -2.62 8.58 55.00
C VAL A 483 -4.02 8.65 54.38
N GLN A 484 -4.40 9.85 53.98
CA GLN A 484 -5.67 10.17 53.33
C GLN A 484 -5.66 9.60 51.90
N GLN A 485 -6.28 8.45 51.73
CA GLN A 485 -6.44 7.75 50.46
C GLN A 485 -7.38 8.57 49.56
N ARG A 486 -6.83 9.30 48.57
CA ARG A 486 -7.63 10.05 47.59
C ARG A 486 -8.29 9.09 46.62
N ALA A 487 -9.60 8.90 46.75
CA ALA A 487 -10.41 8.20 45.76
C ALA A 487 -10.40 8.96 44.40
N PRO A 488 -10.56 8.25 43.26
CA PRO A 488 -10.63 8.87 41.95
C PRO A 488 -11.73 9.93 41.88
N SER A 489 -11.44 11.05 41.21
CA SER A 489 -12.19 12.32 41.24
C SER A 489 -13.68 12.22 40.87
N ALA A 490 -14.09 11.14 40.19
CA ALA A 490 -15.50 10.88 39.86
C ALA A 490 -16.33 10.35 41.05
N LEU A 491 -15.70 9.66 42.00
CA LEU A 491 -16.33 9.17 43.23
C LEU A 491 -16.14 10.13 44.41
N SER A 492 -15.12 10.99 44.37
CA SER A 492 -14.85 11.95 45.44
C SER A 492 -15.90 13.06 45.54
N MET A 493 -16.65 13.36 44.47
CA MET A 493 -17.76 14.33 44.55
C MET A 493 -19.00 13.79 45.29
N LEU A 494 -19.12 12.47 45.45
CA LEU A 494 -20.23 11.84 46.18
C LEU A 494 -19.84 11.43 47.61
N SER A 495 -18.54 11.39 47.92
CA SER A 495 -18.03 11.03 49.24
C SER A 495 -17.84 12.26 50.12
N GLY A 496 -18.94 12.88 50.54
CA GLY A 496 -18.95 13.71 51.75
C GLY A 496 -18.60 12.86 52.97
N GLU A 497 -17.85 13.44 53.91
CA GLU A 497 -17.25 12.79 55.08
C GLU A 497 -18.13 11.70 55.75
N GLY A 498 -17.73 10.43 55.62
CA GLY A 498 -18.18 9.37 56.54
C GLY A 498 -18.77 8.07 55.96
N GLY A 499 -18.70 7.79 54.65
CA GLY A 499 -19.25 6.56 54.07
C GLY A 499 -18.22 5.45 53.82
N VAL A 500 -18.34 4.29 54.48
CA VAL A 500 -17.64 3.06 54.09
C VAL A 500 -18.40 2.44 52.91
N SER A 501 -17.78 2.37 51.72
CA SER A 501 -18.35 1.65 50.58
C SER A 501 -18.14 0.15 50.77
N VAL A 502 -19.22 -0.59 51.00
CA VAL A 502 -19.17 -2.06 51.01
C VAL A 502 -19.40 -2.53 49.58
N VAL A 503 -18.33 -3.03 48.94
CA VAL A 503 -18.42 -3.67 47.63
C VAL A 503 -19.08 -5.03 47.83
N LYS A 504 -20.33 -5.18 47.37
CA LYS A 504 -21.05 -6.44 47.46
C LYS A 504 -21.04 -7.11 46.08
N LYS A 505 -20.54 -8.34 46.03
CA LYS A 505 -20.60 -9.18 44.81
C LYS A 505 -22.07 -9.51 44.54
N ASP A 506 -22.55 -9.22 43.34
CA ASP A 506 -23.92 -9.55 42.95
C ASP A 506 -24.13 -11.06 43.00
N THR A 507 -24.97 -11.51 43.93
CA THR A 507 -25.26 -12.93 44.16
C THR A 507 -26.23 -13.51 43.14
N ASN A 508 -26.89 -12.67 42.33
CA ASN A 508 -27.78 -13.12 41.25
C ASN A 508 -27.04 -13.36 39.92
N TRP A 509 -25.71 -13.26 39.92
CA TRP A 509 -24.91 -13.57 38.73
C TRP A 509 -24.80 -15.10 38.55
N ASP A 510 -25.49 -15.61 37.53
CA ASP A 510 -25.47 -17.02 37.13
C ASP A 510 -24.34 -17.28 36.13
N PHE A 511 -23.53 -18.31 36.39
CA PHE A 511 -22.42 -18.72 35.51
C PHE A 511 -22.88 -19.14 34.11
N ALA A 512 -24.18 -19.42 33.91
CA ALA A 512 -24.74 -19.76 32.62
C ALA A 512 -24.94 -18.56 31.67
N ASP A 513 -24.98 -17.32 32.17
CA ASP A 513 -25.18 -16.12 31.34
C ASP A 513 -23.85 -15.49 30.92
N VAL A 514 -23.19 -16.12 29.95
CA VAL A 514 -21.88 -15.71 29.40
C VAL A 514 -21.95 -14.36 28.64
N SER A 515 -23.14 -13.79 28.45
CA SER A 515 -23.35 -12.56 27.70
C SER A 515 -23.27 -11.28 28.56
N ARG A 516 -23.31 -11.41 29.90
CA ARG A 516 -23.24 -10.28 30.83
C ARG A 516 -21.96 -10.31 31.68
N PRO A 517 -21.12 -9.26 31.63
CA PRO A 517 -19.98 -9.17 32.52
C PRO A 517 -20.45 -9.08 33.99
N PRO A 518 -19.67 -9.60 34.95
CA PRO A 518 -20.01 -9.54 36.37
C PRO A 518 -20.13 -8.08 36.83
N ILE A 519 -21.28 -7.73 37.40
CA ILE A 519 -21.57 -6.40 37.91
C ILE A 519 -21.23 -6.39 39.39
N TYR A 520 -20.33 -5.50 39.79
CA TYR A 520 -20.07 -5.20 41.20
C TYR A 520 -20.92 -4.00 41.56
N MET A 521 -21.87 -4.17 42.49
CA MET A 521 -22.64 -3.05 43.01
C MET A 521 -21.90 -2.45 44.21
N VAL A 522 -21.65 -1.16 44.15
CA VAL A 522 -21.10 -0.38 45.25
C VAL A 522 -22.27 0.29 45.95
N ASP A 523 -22.73 -0.30 47.05
CA ASP A 523 -23.76 0.32 47.88
C ASP A 523 -23.13 1.46 48.68
N VAL A 524 -23.50 2.70 48.34
CA VAL A 524 -23.13 3.88 49.11
C VAL A 524 -24.16 4.03 50.23
N GLN A 525 -23.83 3.55 51.44
CA GLN A 525 -24.64 3.82 52.62
C GLN A 525 -24.52 5.29 53.01
N THR A 526 -25.53 6.09 52.68
CA THR A 526 -25.70 7.41 53.28
C THR A 526 -26.23 7.24 54.70
N THR A 527 -25.38 7.38 55.70
CA THR A 527 -25.78 7.46 57.11
C THR A 527 -26.64 8.72 57.30
N LYS A 528 -27.97 8.53 57.30
CA LYS A 528 -28.92 9.59 57.61
C LYS A 528 -28.81 9.90 59.11
N ARG A 529 -27.98 10.90 59.46
CA ARG A 529 -27.82 11.41 60.83
C ARG A 529 -29.19 11.91 61.30
N GLY A 530 -29.81 11.19 62.24
CA GLY A 530 -31.09 11.58 62.83
C GLY A 530 -30.96 12.94 63.50
N SER A 531 -31.72 13.93 63.04
CA SER A 531 -31.87 15.20 63.74
C SER A 531 -32.67 14.94 65.00
N GLY A 532 -32.03 15.14 66.15
CA GLY A 532 -32.67 15.11 67.45
C GLY A 532 -33.77 16.17 67.54
N SER A 533 -34.89 15.74 68.11
CA SER A 533 -35.98 16.56 68.60
C SER A 533 -35.45 17.64 69.56
N VAL A 534 -35.80 18.90 69.31
CA VAL A 534 -35.68 19.99 70.27
C VAL A 534 -37.11 20.39 70.65
N ASP A 535 -37.51 19.97 71.84
CA ASP A 535 -38.63 20.57 72.57
C ASP A 535 -38.11 21.81 73.32
N SER A 536 -38.74 22.97 73.09
CA SER A 536 -39.37 23.81 74.14
C SER A 536 -39.56 25.27 73.71
N LEU A 537 -40.72 25.82 74.13
CA LEU A 537 -41.14 27.22 74.26
C LEU A 537 -41.67 27.94 73.00
N ARG A 538 -42.98 27.81 72.74
CA ARG A 538 -44.01 28.69 73.30
C ARG A 538 -45.40 28.08 73.22
#